data_AF-A0A662DSR4-F1
#
_entry.id   AF-A0A662DSR4-F1
#
_cell.length_a   1.000
_cell.length_b   1.000
_cell.length_c   1.000
_cell.angle_alpha   90.00
_cell.angle_beta   90.00
_cell.angle_gamma   90.00
#
_symmetry.space_group_name_H-M   'P 1'
#
loop_
_entity.id
_entity.type
_entity.pdbx_description
1 polymer ?
#
loop_
_entity_poly.entity_id
_entity_poly.type
_entity_poly.pdbx_seq_one_letter_code
_entity_poly.pdbx_strand_id
1 'polypeptide(L)'
;MTVLALDFDGVICDSAEEVLETALGAWSEISADSLLQNEVESRPECRAAFEGLVPLGNRAEDFGVALHILENNLDVNTQREYDRIRNALGPEWLDRFHHLFYRTRNRLRTEDPKGWLSLHTTYPAFIEVLER
;
A
#
# COMPACT_ATOMS: atom_id res chain seq x y z
N MET A 1 26.82 -24.26 8.38
CA MET A 1 26.80 -23.91 6.96
C MET A 1 25.43 -23.33 6.68
N THR A 2 25.36 -22.04 6.37
CA THR A 2 24.08 -21.37 6.06
C THR A 2 23.89 -21.43 4.56
N VAL A 3 22.77 -21.98 4.11
CA VAL A 3 22.38 -21.99 2.70
C VAL A 3 21.19 -21.06 2.56
N LEU A 4 21.36 -19.96 1.82
CA LEU A 4 20.28 -19.08 1.38
C LEU A 4 19.90 -19.52 -0.04
N ALA A 5 18.71 -20.09 -0.20
CA ALA A 5 18.15 -20.45 -1.50
C ALA A 5 16.88 -19.62 -1.72
N LEU A 6 16.86 -18.84 -2.81
CA LEU A 6 15.80 -17.90 -3.14
C LEU A 6 15.37 -18.15 -4.58
N ASP A 7 14.07 -18.23 -4.79
CA ASP A 7 13.44 -18.34 -6.10
C ASP A 7 12.43 -17.20 -6.23
N PHE A 8 12.79 -16.16 -6.98
CA PHE A 8 11.96 -14.97 -7.17
C PHE A 8 12.18 -14.36 -8.56
N ASP A 9 11.08 -14.01 -9.23
CA ASP A 9 11.07 -13.45 -10.59
C ASP A 9 11.19 -11.91 -10.63
N GLY A 10 11.82 -11.30 -9.62
CA GLY A 10 11.74 -9.85 -9.41
C GLY A 10 12.88 -9.22 -8.61
N VAL A 11 12.55 -8.21 -7.80
CA VAL A 11 13.48 -7.52 -6.90
C VAL A 11 12.98 -7.63 -5.47
N ILE A 12 13.92 -7.81 -4.54
CA ILE A 12 13.64 -7.80 -3.11
C ILE A 12 13.88 -6.38 -2.60
N CYS A 13 12.79 -5.68 -2.31
CA CYS A 13 12.81 -4.34 -1.73
C CYS A 13 11.58 -4.16 -0.83
N ASP A 14 11.72 -3.31 0.17
CA ASP A 14 10.59 -2.82 0.94
C ASP A 14 9.96 -1.65 0.18
N SER A 15 8.74 -1.88 -0.33
CA SER A 15 7.95 -0.91 -1.08
C SER A 15 6.78 -0.36 -0.28
N ALA A 16 6.75 -0.52 1.05
CA ALA A 16 5.62 -0.09 1.87
C ALA A 16 5.29 1.41 1.69
N GLU A 17 6.33 2.26 1.67
CA GLU A 17 6.18 3.70 1.44
C GLU A 17 5.60 4.00 0.06
N GLU A 18 6.14 3.34 -0.98
CA GLU A 18 5.67 3.55 -2.35
C GLU A 18 4.21 3.13 -2.55
N VAL A 19 3.81 2.03 -1.91
CA VAL A 19 2.44 1.53 -1.92
C VAL A 19 1.50 2.54 -1.25
N LEU A 20 1.87 3.08 -0.09
CA LEU A 20 1.05 4.06 0.63
C LEU A 20 0.91 5.36 -0.17
N GLU A 21 2.01 5.90 -0.68
CA GLU A 21 2.03 7.11 -1.50
C GLU A 21 1.15 6.95 -2.75
N THR A 22 1.27 5.81 -3.42
CA THR A 22 0.46 5.47 -4.60
C THR A 22 -1.01 5.33 -4.24
N ALA A 23 -1.33 4.68 -3.12
CA ALA A 23 -2.70 4.47 -2.67
C ALA A 23 -3.38 5.79 -2.30
N LEU A 24 -2.70 6.69 -1.56
CA LEU A 24 -3.20 8.02 -1.21
C LEU A 24 -3.41 8.88 -2.46
N GLY A 25 -2.47 8.83 -3.41
CA GLY A 25 -2.62 9.53 -4.68
C GLY A 25 -3.80 9.02 -5.51
N ALA A 26 -4.10 7.72 -5.48
CA ALA A 26 -5.30 7.17 -6.12
C ALA A 26 -6.59 7.51 -5.34
N TRP A 27 -6.52 7.57 -4.02
CA TRP A 27 -7.64 7.90 -3.14
C TRP A 27 -8.10 9.34 -3.31
N SER A 28 -7.18 10.30 -3.43
CA SER A 28 -7.53 11.71 -3.66
C SER A 28 -8.31 11.95 -4.96
N GLU A 29 -8.20 11.04 -5.94
CA GLU A 29 -9.01 11.08 -7.16
C GLU A 29 -10.45 10.55 -6.98
N ILE A 30 -10.70 9.71 -5.97
CA ILE A 30 -12.05 9.21 -5.63
C ILE A 30 -12.71 10.10 -4.57
N SER A 31 -11.93 10.61 -3.62
CA SER A 31 -12.38 11.40 -2.48
C SER A 31 -11.58 12.71 -2.43
N ALA A 32 -11.92 13.65 -3.31
CA ALA A 32 -11.19 14.92 -3.46
C ALA A 32 -11.18 15.79 -2.19
N ASP A 33 -12.19 15.64 -1.34
CA ASP A 33 -12.31 16.38 -0.07
C ASP A 33 -11.73 15.61 1.13
N SER A 34 -11.12 14.43 0.90
CA SER A 34 -10.49 13.63 1.96
C SER A 34 -9.32 14.38 2.60
N LEU A 35 -9.25 14.32 3.92
CA LEU A 35 -8.09 14.80 4.69
C LEU A 35 -7.08 13.69 4.97
N LEU A 36 -7.34 12.45 4.52
CA LEU A 36 -6.57 11.27 4.91
C LEU A 36 -5.08 11.38 4.57
N GLN A 37 -4.73 12.04 3.46
CA GLN A 37 -3.33 12.32 3.15
C GLN A 37 -2.67 13.18 4.23
N ASN A 38 -3.30 14.29 4.63
CA ASN A 38 -2.79 15.16 5.70
C ASN A 38 -2.74 14.42 7.04
N GLU A 39 -3.71 13.54 7.31
CA GLU A 39 -3.71 12.72 8.52
C GLU A 39 -2.55 11.74 8.53
N VAL A 40 -2.31 11.00 7.45
CA VAL A 40 -1.19 10.06 7.34
C VAL A 40 0.16 10.78 7.47
N GLU A 41 0.29 11.98 6.90
CA GLU A 41 1.51 12.79 7.01
C GLU A 41 1.73 13.32 8.43
N SER A 42 0.67 13.70 9.14
CA SER A 42 0.77 14.33 10.47
C SER A 42 0.71 13.34 11.64
N ARG A 43 0.21 12.13 11.41
CA ARG A 43 -0.11 11.13 12.44
C ARG A 43 0.49 9.77 12.11
N PRO A 44 1.63 9.40 12.72
CA PRO A 44 2.29 8.11 12.49
C PRO A 44 1.38 6.89 12.74
N GLU A 45 0.39 7.01 13.62
CA GLU A 45 -0.58 5.95 13.89
C GLU A 45 -1.48 5.64 12.70
N CYS A 46 -1.78 6.61 11.83
CA CYS A 46 -2.59 6.38 10.63
C CYS A 46 -1.84 5.51 9.62
N ARG A 47 -0.54 5.75 9.46
CA ARG A 47 0.37 4.90 8.68
C ARG A 47 0.45 3.49 9.27
N ALA A 48 0.69 3.37 10.57
CA ALA A 48 0.75 2.06 11.23
C ALA A 48 -0.57 1.28 11.10
N ALA A 49 -1.71 1.97 11.16
CA ALA A 49 -3.01 1.37 10.95
C ALA A 49 -3.20 0.88 9.50
N PHE A 50 -2.74 1.65 8.49
CA PHE A 50 -2.71 1.19 7.11
C PHE A 50 -1.86 -0.08 6.94
N GLU A 51 -0.63 -0.06 7.46
CA GLU A 51 0.30 -1.20 7.41
C GLU A 51 -0.28 -2.44 8.09
N GLY A 52 -1.03 -2.27 9.19
CA GLY A 52 -1.73 -3.35 9.87
C GLY A 52 -2.85 -4.00 9.04
N LEU A 53 -3.41 -3.29 8.06
CA LEU A 53 -4.47 -3.78 7.18
C LEU A 53 -3.93 -4.48 5.93
N VAL A 54 -2.73 -4.13 5.46
CA VAL A 54 -2.11 -4.71 4.25
C VAL A 54 -2.05 -6.25 4.26
N PRO A 55 -1.77 -6.94 5.40
CA PRO A 55 -1.83 -8.41 5.45
C PRO A 55 -3.21 -9.01 5.13
N LEU A 56 -4.30 -8.26 5.30
CA LEU A 56 -5.67 -8.71 5.02
C LEU A 56 -6.05 -8.56 3.54
N GLY A 57 -5.28 -7.78 2.77
CA GLY A 57 -5.49 -7.58 1.34
C GLY A 57 -4.33 -6.80 0.73
N ASN A 58 -3.70 -7.38 -0.30
CA ASN A 58 -2.43 -6.89 -0.85
C ASN A 58 -2.44 -6.69 -2.37
N ARG A 59 -3.64 -6.64 -2.98
CA ARG A 59 -3.82 -6.20 -4.37
C ARG A 59 -4.01 -4.69 -4.43
N ALA A 60 -3.89 -4.13 -5.63
CA ALA A 60 -4.05 -2.68 -5.85
C ALA A 60 -5.38 -2.15 -5.29
N GLU A 61 -6.49 -2.84 -5.57
CA GLU A 61 -7.82 -2.48 -5.06
C GLU A 61 -7.96 -2.61 -3.54
N ASP A 62 -7.22 -3.52 -2.92
CA ASP A 62 -7.28 -3.80 -1.49
C ASP A 62 -6.68 -2.64 -0.67
N PHE A 63 -5.69 -1.92 -1.22
CA PHE A 63 -5.20 -0.69 -0.59
C PHE A 63 -6.27 0.39 -0.53
N GLY A 64 -7.16 0.46 -1.52
CA GLY A 64 -8.32 1.33 -1.47
C GLY A 64 -9.30 0.94 -0.36
N VAL A 65 -9.51 -0.36 -0.14
CA VAL A 65 -10.33 -0.85 0.98
C VAL A 65 -9.69 -0.46 2.32
N ALA A 66 -8.37 -0.57 2.46
CA ALA A 66 -7.66 -0.16 3.67
C ALA A 66 -7.81 1.34 3.94
N LEU A 67 -7.68 2.20 2.93
CA LEU A 67 -7.92 3.64 3.07
C LEU A 67 -9.39 3.95 3.41
N HIS A 68 -10.34 3.22 2.83
CA HIS A 68 -11.75 3.35 3.19
C HIS A 68 -12.01 3.01 4.66
N ILE A 69 -11.38 1.95 5.18
CA ILE A 69 -11.45 1.55 6.59
C ILE A 69 -10.91 2.68 7.48
N LEU A 70 -9.76 3.27 7.12
CA LEU A 70 -9.14 4.34 7.87
C LEU A 70 -9.98 5.63 7.86
N GLU A 71 -10.39 6.10 6.70
CA GLU A 71 -11.21 7.32 6.55
C GLU A 71 -12.49 7.23 7.38
N ASN A 72 -13.12 6.04 7.42
CA ASN A 72 -14.37 5.82 8.14
C ASN A 72 -14.16 5.36 9.60
N ASN A 73 -12.90 5.32 10.08
CA ASN A 73 -12.54 4.87 11.44
C ASN A 73 -13.18 3.52 11.81
N LEU A 74 -13.14 2.55 10.89
CA LEU A 74 -13.72 1.23 11.10
C LEU A 74 -12.74 0.31 11.84
N ASP A 75 -13.22 -0.36 12.88
CA ASP A 75 -12.43 -1.34 13.64
C ASP A 75 -12.42 -2.70 12.93
N VAL A 76 -11.31 -3.05 12.30
CA VAL A 76 -11.14 -4.27 11.49
C VAL A 76 -9.91 -5.03 11.98
N ASN A 77 -10.13 -6.21 12.56
CA ASN A 77 -9.06 -7.03 13.14
C ASN A 77 -9.00 -8.44 12.54
N THR A 78 -9.91 -8.77 11.63
CA THR A 78 -10.01 -10.11 11.04
C THR A 78 -10.21 -10.06 9.53
N GLN A 79 -9.76 -11.11 8.84
CA GLN A 79 -9.99 -11.29 7.40
C GLN A 79 -11.48 -11.22 7.06
N ARG A 80 -12.36 -11.81 7.88
CA ARG A 80 -13.80 -11.84 7.65
C ARG A 80 -14.43 -10.45 7.70
N GLU A 81 -13.95 -9.57 8.57
CA GLU A 81 -14.44 -8.18 8.64
C GLU A 81 -13.97 -7.38 7.43
N TYR A 82 -12.70 -7.55 7.06
CA TYR A 82 -12.12 -6.94 5.87
C TYR A 82 -12.87 -7.36 4.60
N ASP A 83 -13.08 -8.67 4.40
CA ASP A 83 -13.81 -9.22 3.26
C ASP A 83 -15.23 -8.68 3.18
N ARG A 84 -15.90 -8.46 4.32
CA ARG A 84 -17.25 -7.88 4.35
C ARG A 84 -17.25 -6.47 3.77
N ILE A 85 -16.27 -5.64 4.15
CA ILE A 85 -16.15 -4.26 3.67
C ILE A 85 -15.78 -4.25 2.19
N ARG A 86 -14.78 -5.05 1.79
CA ARG A 86 -14.39 -5.24 0.39
C ARG A 86 -15.57 -5.63 -0.50
N ASN A 87 -16.38 -6.59 -0.05
CA ASN A 87 -17.56 -7.05 -0.78
C ASN A 87 -18.67 -5.97 -0.84
N ALA A 88 -18.81 -5.15 0.21
CA ALA A 88 -19.79 -4.08 0.27
C ALA A 88 -19.45 -2.92 -0.67
N LEU A 89 -18.16 -2.62 -0.89
CA LEU A 89 -17.71 -1.63 -1.88
C LEU A 89 -18.04 -2.05 -3.31
N GLY A 90 -18.07 -3.36 -3.56
CA GLY A 90 -18.52 -3.93 -4.83
C GLY A 90 -17.46 -3.89 -5.95
N PRO A 91 -17.65 -4.71 -6.99
CA PRO A 91 -16.62 -4.94 -8.02
C PRO A 91 -16.29 -3.69 -8.85
N GLU A 92 -17.28 -2.85 -9.16
CA GLU A 92 -17.06 -1.63 -9.97
C GLU A 92 -16.17 -0.62 -9.23
N TRP A 93 -16.36 -0.48 -7.92
CA TRP A 93 -15.54 0.41 -7.11
C TRP A 93 -14.10 -0.10 -7.01
N LEU A 94 -13.94 -1.41 -6.78
CA LEU A 94 -12.64 -2.08 -6.70
C LEU A 94 -11.86 -1.95 -8.02
N ASP A 95 -12.53 -2.18 -9.15
CA ASP A 95 -11.93 -2.04 -10.49
C ASP A 95 -11.52 -0.59 -10.78
N ARG A 96 -12.37 0.39 -10.41
CA ARG A 96 -12.02 1.81 -10.52
C ARG A 96 -10.78 2.13 -9.69
N PHE A 97 -10.71 1.70 -8.43
CA PHE A 97 -9.54 1.95 -7.59
C PHE A 97 -8.28 1.28 -8.16
N HIS A 98 -8.39 0.04 -8.61
CA HIS A 98 -7.30 -0.70 -9.27
C HIS A 98 -6.69 0.11 -10.42
N HIS A 99 -7.53 0.64 -11.31
CA HIS A 99 -7.06 1.43 -12.44
C HIS A 99 -6.42 2.75 -12.03
N LEU A 100 -6.97 3.43 -11.03
CA LEU A 100 -6.39 4.65 -10.49
C LEU A 100 -5.04 4.38 -9.85
N PHE A 101 -4.93 3.33 -9.05
CA PHE A 101 -3.67 2.92 -8.40
C PHE A 101 -2.56 2.73 -9.43
N TYR A 102 -2.77 1.92 -10.46
CA TYR A 102 -1.73 1.69 -11.48
C TYR A 102 -1.44 2.92 -12.33
N ARG A 103 -2.43 3.79 -12.55
CA ARG A 103 -2.19 5.07 -13.24
C ARG A 103 -1.31 5.98 -12.40
N THR A 104 -1.62 6.15 -11.12
CA THR A 104 -0.84 6.93 -10.16
C THR A 104 0.57 6.37 -10.03
N ARG A 105 0.71 5.05 -9.90
CA ARG A 105 2.00 4.36 -9.80
C ARG A 105 2.88 4.62 -11.02
N ASN A 106 2.30 4.47 -12.21
CA ASN A 106 3.01 4.73 -13.45
C ASN A 106 3.43 6.19 -13.55
N ARG A 107 2.53 7.13 -13.20
CA ARG A 107 2.82 8.55 -13.20
C ARG A 107 4.00 8.88 -12.29
N LEU A 108 3.97 8.41 -11.04
CA LEU A 108 5.05 8.59 -10.05
C LEU A 108 6.38 8.07 -10.60
N ARG A 109 6.38 6.85 -11.14
CA ARG A 109 7.58 6.22 -11.73
C ARG A 109 8.12 6.96 -12.96
N THR A 110 7.27 7.52 -13.81
CA THR A 110 7.69 8.16 -15.06
C THR A 110 8.03 9.63 -14.93
N GLU A 111 7.30 10.37 -14.09
CA GLU A 111 7.46 11.82 -13.92
C GLU A 111 8.57 12.17 -12.93
N ASP A 112 8.71 11.39 -11.85
CA ASP A 112 9.81 11.53 -10.90
C ASP A 112 10.45 10.16 -10.55
N PRO A 113 11.27 9.62 -11.46
CA PRO A 113 11.95 8.35 -11.22
C PRO A 113 12.83 8.35 -9.97
N LYS A 114 13.41 9.50 -9.59
CA LYS A 114 14.28 9.61 -8.42
C LYS A 114 13.47 9.59 -7.13
N GLY A 115 12.38 10.37 -7.08
CA GLY A 115 11.42 10.34 -5.98
C GLY A 115 10.85 8.95 -5.81
N TRP A 116 10.37 8.33 -6.89
CA TRP A 116 9.88 6.95 -6.87
C TRP A 116 10.91 5.96 -6.31
N LEU A 117 12.17 6.00 -6.76
CA LEU A 117 13.22 5.14 -6.22
C LEU A 117 13.51 5.40 -4.73
N SER A 118 13.36 6.64 -4.26
CA SER A 118 13.61 6.98 -2.85
C SER A 118 12.58 6.40 -1.88
N LEU A 119 11.41 5.98 -2.38
CA LEU A 119 10.37 5.32 -1.59
C LEU A 119 10.63 3.82 -1.37
N HIS A 120 11.71 3.27 -1.96
CA HIS A 120 12.06 1.87 -1.81
C HIS A 120 13.26 1.74 -0.89
N THR A 121 13.15 0.90 0.14
CA THR A 121 14.25 0.63 1.06
C THR A 121 14.68 -0.84 0.99
N THR A 122 15.85 -1.16 1.54
CA THR A 122 16.33 -2.53 1.66
C THR A 122 15.82 -3.15 2.95
N TYR A 123 15.64 -4.47 2.98
CA TYR A 123 15.44 -5.20 4.22
C TYR A 123 16.80 -5.41 4.92
N PRO A 124 17.09 -4.76 6.07
CA PRO A 124 18.44 -4.78 6.64
C PRO A 124 18.91 -6.20 6.98
N ALA A 125 18.03 -7.02 7.57
CA ALA A 125 18.31 -8.42 7.87
C ALA A 125 18.64 -9.25 6.61
N PHE A 126 18.12 -8.86 5.45
CA PHE A 126 18.42 -9.52 4.19
C PHE A 126 19.82 -9.12 3.68
N ILE A 127 20.18 -7.84 3.78
CA ILE A 127 21.53 -7.36 3.46
C ILE A 127 22.57 -8.06 4.34
N GLU A 128 22.31 -8.18 5.64
CA GLU A 128 23.19 -8.89 6.57
C GLU A 128 23.45 -10.35 6.19
N VAL A 129 22.51 -11.01 5.52
CA VAL A 129 22.70 -12.39 5.04
C VAL A 129 23.53 -12.41 3.76
N LEU A 130 23.37 -11.43 2.87
CA LEU A 130 24.11 -11.34 1.61
C LEU A 130 25.57 -10.91 1.78
N GLU A 131 25.87 -10.13 2.82
CA GLU A 131 27.24 -9.63 3.09
C GLU A 131 28.12 -10.59 3.91
N ARG A 132 27.57 -11.74 4.33
CA ARG A 132 28.30 -12.80 5.07
C ARG A 132 29.05 -13.75 4.16
#